data_AF-A0A7V5FR23-F1
#
_entry.id   AF-A0A7V5FR23-F1
#
_cell.length_a   1.000
_cell.length_b   1.000
_cell.length_c   1.000
_cell.angle_alpha   90.00
_cell.angle_beta   90.00
_cell.angle_gamma   90.00
#
_symmetry.space_group_name_H-M   'P 1'
#
loop_
_entity.id
_entity.type
_entity.pdbx_description
1 polymer ?
#
loop_
_entity_poly.entity_id
_entity_poly.type
_entity_poly.pdbx_seq_one_letter_code
_entity_poly.pdbx_strand_id
1 'polypeptide(L)'
;MPLQPFAWKESPALIEHLFPVQKISAESFKEQMAGAGKTLTALGSYWKGRKPLILNKACLLGALLPATDDRLRDLEIFELLMGMDVQSMEQRLAAKLPASRQDEVGELLVLPYNEQVKKGKRPEELDPELFSHIWQQVNSHLGTSAGSFPELVAEMGMARFGHRPKVADVFCGSGQIPFEAARLGCDVYASDLNPIACMLTWGAFHIVGASAEKRAEIDTAQ
;
A
#
# COMPACT_ATOMS: atom_id res chain seq x y z
N MET A 1 -12.11 -21.35 3.66
CA MET A 1 -11.26 -22.36 4.32
C MET A 1 -9.84 -21.82 4.21
N PRO A 2 -9.05 -21.77 5.29
CA PRO A 2 -7.74 -21.11 5.22
C PRO A 2 -6.86 -21.79 4.18
N LEU A 3 -6.11 -20.99 3.42
CA LEU A 3 -5.14 -21.49 2.45
C LEU A 3 -4.16 -22.44 3.14
N GLN A 4 -3.90 -23.57 2.51
CA GLN A 4 -2.94 -24.53 3.03
C GLN A 4 -1.52 -23.95 2.94
N PRO A 5 -0.64 -24.21 3.91
CA PRO A 5 0.75 -23.84 3.81
C PRO A 5 1.37 -24.36 2.50
N PHE A 6 2.15 -23.52 1.82
CA PHE A 6 2.82 -23.83 0.54
C PHE A 6 1.89 -24.11 -0.65
N ALA A 7 0.59 -23.80 -0.56
CA ALA A 7 -0.36 -23.93 -1.68
C ALA A 7 0.04 -23.13 -2.94
N TRP A 8 0.80 -22.03 -2.78
CA TRP A 8 1.28 -21.16 -3.85
C TRP A 8 2.80 -21.19 -4.01
N LYS A 9 3.47 -22.22 -3.47
CA LYS A 9 4.93 -22.31 -3.48
C LYS A 9 5.51 -22.25 -4.90
N GLU A 10 4.86 -22.91 -5.85
CA GLU A 10 5.26 -22.98 -7.26
C GLU A 10 4.45 -22.01 -8.15
N SER A 11 3.52 -21.23 -7.57
CA SER A 11 2.73 -20.27 -8.32
C SER A 11 3.59 -19.05 -8.67
N PRO A 12 3.65 -18.61 -9.94
CA PRO A 12 4.38 -17.41 -10.31
C PRO A 12 3.86 -16.17 -9.57
N ALA A 13 4.71 -15.17 -9.41
CA ALA A 13 4.30 -13.90 -8.82
C ALA A 13 3.54 -13.06 -9.84
N LEU A 14 2.52 -12.33 -9.39
CA LEU A 14 1.71 -11.50 -10.28
C LEU A 14 2.57 -10.55 -11.12
N ILE A 15 3.54 -9.89 -10.49
CA ILE A 15 4.43 -8.91 -11.15
C ILE A 15 5.25 -9.50 -12.31
N GLU A 16 5.46 -10.81 -12.35
CA GLU A 16 6.18 -11.50 -13.44
C GLU A 16 5.34 -11.56 -14.73
N HIS A 17 4.02 -11.45 -14.61
CA HIS A 17 3.08 -11.58 -15.73
C HIS A 17 2.25 -10.33 -15.98
N LEU A 18 1.93 -9.57 -14.93
CA LEU A 18 1.00 -8.46 -14.98
C LEU A 18 1.38 -7.39 -13.95
N PHE A 19 1.51 -6.16 -14.42
CA PHE A 19 1.74 -5.00 -13.56
C PHE A 19 1.18 -3.74 -14.23
N PRO A 20 0.17 -3.05 -13.64
CA PRO A 20 -0.49 -1.91 -14.29
C PRO A 20 0.37 -0.63 -14.21
N VAL A 21 1.48 -0.61 -14.95
CA VAL A 21 2.52 0.43 -14.90
C VAL A 21 1.95 1.84 -15.10
N GLN A 22 0.97 2.02 -15.99
CA GLN A 22 0.37 3.32 -16.25
C GLN A 22 -0.36 3.89 -15.02
N LYS A 23 -1.22 3.10 -14.37
CA LYS A 23 -1.95 3.52 -13.16
C LYS A 23 -0.98 3.76 -12.00
N ILE A 24 -0.04 2.84 -11.79
CA ILE A 24 0.98 2.95 -10.73
C ILE A 24 1.84 4.20 -10.94
N SER A 25 2.20 4.54 -12.18
CA SER A 25 2.97 5.74 -12.50
C SER A 25 2.21 7.02 -12.15
N ALA A 26 0.90 7.07 -12.43
CA ALA A 26 0.07 8.23 -12.09
C ALA A 26 0.00 8.45 -10.56
N GLU A 27 -0.20 7.38 -9.79
CA GLU A 27 -0.21 7.44 -8.32
C GLU A 27 1.16 7.84 -7.76
N SER A 28 2.22 7.20 -8.26
CA SER A 28 3.61 7.47 -7.85
C SER A 28 3.99 8.92 -8.13
N PHE A 29 3.58 9.46 -9.28
CA PHE A 29 3.81 10.86 -9.62
C PHE A 29 3.09 11.80 -8.65
N LYS A 30 1.81 11.53 -8.35
CA LYS A 30 1.04 12.33 -7.39
C LYS A 30 1.71 12.36 -6.02
N GLU A 31 2.10 11.20 -5.49
CA GLU A 31 2.81 11.14 -4.21
C GLU A 31 4.13 11.90 -4.31
N GLN A 32 4.90 11.70 -5.38
CA GLN A 32 6.20 12.34 -5.56
C GLN A 32 6.09 13.89 -5.59
N MET A 33 5.01 14.42 -6.15
CA MET A 33 4.72 15.86 -6.20
C MET A 33 4.07 16.42 -4.93
N ALA A 34 3.72 15.59 -3.94
CA ALA A 34 3.01 16.03 -2.74
C ALA A 34 3.88 16.86 -1.75
N GLY A 35 5.19 17.00 -1.98
CA GLY A 35 6.06 17.79 -1.13
C GLY A 35 5.98 17.38 0.35
N ALA A 36 5.59 18.32 1.22
CA ALA A 36 5.38 18.10 2.65
C ALA A 36 4.20 17.16 2.99
N GLY A 37 3.28 16.92 2.05
CA GLY A 37 2.16 15.99 2.24
C GLY A 37 2.56 14.51 2.22
N LYS A 38 3.80 14.19 1.85
CA LYS A 38 4.31 12.81 1.89
C LYS A 38 4.45 12.32 3.33
N THR A 39 3.95 11.12 3.61
CA THR A 39 3.87 10.51 4.95
C THR A 39 5.20 10.52 5.70
N LEU A 40 6.32 10.17 5.05
CA LEU A 40 7.64 10.11 5.71
C LEU A 40 8.50 11.37 5.54
N THR A 41 7.99 12.44 4.90
CA THR A 41 8.82 13.63 4.62
C THR A 41 9.11 14.47 5.86
N ALA A 42 8.26 14.42 6.89
CA ALA A 42 8.50 15.13 8.15
C ALA A 42 9.80 14.71 8.86
N LEU A 43 10.22 13.45 8.73
CA LEU A 43 11.43 12.93 9.37
C LEU A 43 12.69 13.10 8.52
N GLY A 44 12.58 12.93 7.19
CA GLY A 44 13.73 12.78 6.29
C GLY A 44 13.71 13.70 5.07
N SER A 45 13.27 14.95 5.24
CA SER A 45 13.12 15.92 4.13
C SER A 45 14.41 16.13 3.31
N TYR A 46 15.58 15.99 3.93
CA TYR A 46 16.91 16.13 3.35
C TYR A 46 17.44 14.87 2.64
N TRP A 47 16.84 13.69 2.86
CA TRP A 47 17.27 12.45 2.22
C TRP A 47 16.77 12.37 0.77
N LYS A 48 17.69 12.35 -0.18
CA LYS A 48 17.39 12.26 -1.62
C LYS A 48 17.18 10.78 -2.00
N GLY A 49 16.22 10.49 -2.88
CA GLY A 49 15.92 9.11 -3.32
C GLY A 49 14.70 8.44 -2.65
N ARG A 50 13.71 9.23 -2.23
CA ARG A 50 12.46 8.73 -1.64
C ARG A 50 11.66 7.93 -2.66
N LYS A 51 11.37 6.66 -2.35
CA LYS A 51 10.54 5.79 -3.17
C LYS A 51 9.07 5.93 -2.76
N PRO A 52 8.13 6.24 -3.68
CA PRO A 52 6.72 6.38 -3.32
C PRO A 52 6.18 5.16 -2.58
N LEU A 53 5.44 5.37 -1.49
CA LEU A 53 4.82 4.30 -0.70
C LEU A 53 3.86 3.49 -1.55
N ILE A 54 3.07 4.14 -2.42
CA ILE A 54 2.15 3.42 -3.31
C ILE A 54 2.88 2.50 -4.29
N LEU A 55 4.08 2.87 -4.74
CA LEU A 55 4.92 2.02 -5.58
C LEU A 55 5.47 0.83 -4.77
N ASN A 56 5.92 1.08 -3.54
CA ASN A 56 6.40 0.01 -2.66
C ASN A 56 5.28 -1.01 -2.37
N LYS A 57 4.06 -0.52 -2.09
CA LYS A 57 2.86 -1.35 -1.92
C LYS A 57 2.59 -2.20 -3.16
N ALA A 58 2.63 -1.60 -4.35
CA ALA A 58 2.45 -2.29 -5.61
C ALA A 58 3.47 -3.41 -5.81
N CYS A 59 4.76 -3.14 -5.56
CA CYS A 59 5.82 -4.14 -5.69
C CYS A 59 5.66 -5.29 -4.68
N LEU A 60 5.32 -4.99 -3.42
CA LEU A 60 5.11 -5.99 -2.38
C LEU A 60 3.91 -6.89 -2.70
N LEU A 61 2.76 -6.29 -3.03
CA LEU A 61 1.57 -7.05 -3.41
C LEU A 61 1.80 -7.83 -4.72
N GLY A 62 2.45 -7.23 -5.71
CA GLY A 62 2.77 -7.89 -6.97
C GLY A 62 3.71 -9.09 -6.80
N ALA A 63 4.62 -9.05 -5.82
CA ALA A 63 5.47 -10.17 -5.47
C ALA A 63 4.76 -11.27 -4.65
N LEU A 64 3.73 -10.91 -3.87
CA LEU A 64 3.01 -11.84 -2.99
C LEU A 64 1.74 -12.45 -3.61
N LEU A 65 1.09 -11.77 -4.54
CA LEU A 65 -0.10 -12.30 -5.21
C LEU A 65 0.29 -13.39 -6.21
N PRO A 66 -0.45 -14.50 -6.31
CA PRO A 66 -0.25 -15.50 -7.34
C PRO A 66 -0.73 -14.95 -8.69
N ALA A 67 0.00 -15.25 -9.77
CA ALA A 67 -0.56 -15.18 -11.10
C ALA A 67 -1.34 -16.48 -11.37
N THR A 68 -2.63 -16.34 -11.66
CA THR A 68 -3.55 -17.43 -12.01
C THR A 68 -3.75 -17.50 -13.53
N ASP A 69 -4.54 -18.46 -13.99
CA ASP A 69 -4.95 -18.52 -15.40
C ASP A 69 -5.89 -17.38 -15.79
N ASP A 70 -6.62 -16.80 -14.82
CA ASP A 70 -7.50 -15.65 -15.02
C ASP A 70 -6.79 -14.32 -14.71
N ARG A 71 -5.95 -13.90 -15.67
CA ARG A 71 -5.15 -12.66 -15.55
C ARG A 71 -5.99 -11.39 -15.45
N LEU A 72 -7.20 -11.39 -16.01
CA LEU A 72 -8.09 -10.23 -15.91
C LEU A 72 -8.57 -10.10 -14.47
N ARG A 73 -9.00 -11.21 -13.88
CA ARG A 73 -9.41 -11.21 -12.48
C ARG A 73 -8.26 -10.91 -11.53
N ASP A 74 -7.06 -11.40 -11.80
CA ASP A 74 -5.87 -11.05 -11.02
C ASP A 74 -5.60 -9.53 -11.03
N LEU A 75 -5.72 -8.88 -12.20
CA LEU A 75 -5.58 -7.44 -12.32
C LEU A 75 -6.66 -6.71 -11.52
N GLU A 76 -7.91 -7.14 -11.61
CA GLU A 76 -9.02 -6.54 -10.84
C GLU A 76 -8.76 -6.63 -9.33
N ILE A 77 -8.32 -7.79 -8.83
CA ILE A 77 -7.98 -7.98 -7.41
C ILE A 77 -6.80 -7.09 -7.02
N PHE A 78 -5.78 -6.98 -7.86
CA PHE A 78 -4.67 -6.08 -7.62
C PHE A 78 -5.13 -4.61 -7.54
N GLU A 79 -5.97 -4.17 -8.47
CA GLU A 79 -6.49 -2.79 -8.50
C GLU A 79 -7.36 -2.48 -7.29
N LEU A 80 -8.19 -3.43 -6.83
CA LEU A 80 -8.95 -3.32 -5.58
C LEU A 80 -8.01 -3.13 -4.38
N LEU A 81 -6.98 -3.96 -4.25
CA LEU A 81 -6.00 -3.88 -3.16
C LEU A 81 -5.18 -2.58 -3.19
N MET A 82 -5.04 -1.99 -4.37
CA MET A 82 -4.37 -0.70 -4.57
C MET A 82 -5.29 0.51 -4.42
N GLY A 83 -6.60 0.32 -4.27
CA GLY A 83 -7.58 1.41 -4.20
C GLY A 83 -7.73 2.16 -5.53
N MET A 84 -7.54 1.43 -6.63
CA MET A 84 -7.59 1.93 -8.02
C MET A 84 -8.90 1.57 -8.72
N ASP A 85 -9.81 0.86 -8.04
CA ASP A 85 -11.15 0.57 -8.52
C ASP A 85 -12.07 1.81 -8.46
N VAL A 86 -13.19 1.73 -9.16
CA VAL A 86 -14.14 2.84 -9.30
C VAL A 86 -14.69 3.29 -7.95
N GLN A 87 -15.06 2.35 -7.07
CA GLN A 87 -15.68 2.67 -5.78
C GLN A 87 -14.65 3.30 -4.82
N SER A 88 -13.41 2.81 -4.81
CA SER A 88 -12.32 3.47 -4.07
C SER A 88 -12.05 4.87 -4.63
N MET A 89 -12.03 5.03 -5.95
CA MET A 89 -11.77 6.33 -6.57
C MET A 89 -12.88 7.34 -6.28
N GLU A 90 -14.14 6.90 -6.26
CA GLU A 90 -15.28 7.72 -5.87
C GLU A 90 -15.09 8.31 -4.48
N GLN A 91 -14.76 7.47 -3.49
CA GLN A 91 -14.46 7.90 -2.13
C GLN A 91 -13.25 8.84 -2.07
N ARG A 92 -12.19 8.55 -2.84
CA ARG A 92 -10.98 9.39 -2.93
C ARG A 92 -11.28 10.77 -3.51
N LEU A 93 -12.18 10.88 -4.49
CA LEU A 93 -12.62 12.14 -5.09
C LEU A 93 -13.52 12.91 -4.13
N ALA A 94 -14.54 12.25 -3.59
CA ALA A 94 -15.48 12.80 -2.61
C ALA A 94 -14.76 13.39 -1.39
N ALA A 95 -13.73 12.72 -0.88
CA ALA A 95 -12.98 13.15 0.29
C ALA A 95 -12.12 14.42 0.07
N LYS A 96 -11.92 14.84 -1.17
CA LYS A 96 -11.22 16.10 -1.50
C LYS A 96 -12.17 17.26 -1.77
N LEU A 97 -13.41 16.97 -2.19
CA LEU A 97 -14.39 17.98 -2.53
C LEU A 97 -15.09 18.51 -1.27
N PRO A 98 -15.46 19.81 -1.24
CA PRO A 98 -16.34 20.33 -0.20
C PRO A 98 -17.74 19.70 -0.33
N ALA A 99 -18.50 19.68 0.75
CA ALA A 99 -19.86 19.12 0.79
C ALA A 99 -20.78 19.69 -0.31
N SER A 100 -20.59 20.95 -0.71
CA SER A 100 -21.38 21.63 -1.75
C SER A 100 -21.10 21.16 -3.18
N ARG A 101 -20.05 20.35 -3.41
CA ARG A 101 -19.63 19.89 -4.75
C ARG A 101 -19.62 18.37 -4.87
N GLN A 102 -20.26 17.65 -3.94
CA GLN A 102 -20.27 16.18 -3.95
C GLN A 102 -20.95 15.62 -5.22
N ASP A 103 -21.92 16.34 -5.79
CA ASP A 103 -22.60 15.92 -7.03
C ASP A 103 -21.65 15.86 -8.25
N GLU A 104 -20.50 16.52 -8.21
CA GLU A 104 -19.52 16.53 -9.30
C GLU A 104 -18.67 15.24 -9.36
N VAL A 105 -18.73 14.37 -8.34
CA VAL A 105 -17.90 13.14 -8.29
C VAL A 105 -18.14 12.26 -9.52
N GLY A 106 -19.39 12.13 -9.96
CA GLY A 106 -19.74 11.36 -11.16
C GLY A 106 -19.07 11.90 -12.44
N GLU A 107 -18.99 13.23 -12.59
CA GLU A 107 -18.31 13.88 -13.71
C GLU A 107 -16.79 13.68 -13.66
N LEU A 108 -16.22 13.58 -12.45
CA LEU A 108 -14.80 13.32 -12.28
C LEU A 108 -14.43 11.86 -12.58
N LEU A 109 -15.32 10.91 -12.30
CA LEU A 109 -15.09 9.48 -12.53
C LEU A 109 -14.99 9.11 -14.02
N VAL A 110 -15.53 9.92 -14.94
CA VAL A 110 -15.42 9.68 -16.38
C VAL A 110 -14.12 10.22 -16.99
N LEU A 111 -13.33 10.98 -16.23
CA LEU A 111 -12.05 11.52 -16.71
C LEU A 111 -11.02 10.40 -16.89
N PRO A 112 -9.95 10.61 -17.66
CA PRO A 112 -8.81 9.69 -17.69
C PRO A 112 -8.23 9.45 -16.27
N TYR A 113 -7.80 8.22 -15.99
CA TYR A 113 -7.38 7.79 -14.64
C TYR A 113 -6.34 8.72 -13.99
N ASN A 114 -5.37 9.22 -14.75
CA ASN A 114 -4.37 10.16 -14.24
C ASN A 114 -4.98 11.50 -13.77
N GLU A 115 -6.04 11.98 -14.42
CA GLU A 115 -6.78 13.18 -14.00
C GLU A 115 -7.64 12.90 -12.77
N GLN A 116 -8.26 11.72 -12.69
CA GLN A 116 -8.95 11.26 -11.48
C GLN A 116 -7.98 11.26 -10.29
N VAL A 117 -6.80 10.65 -10.45
CA VAL A 117 -5.74 10.61 -9.44
C VAL A 117 -5.34 12.02 -9.02
N LYS A 118 -5.05 12.95 -9.93
CA LYS A 118 -4.71 14.35 -9.57
C LYS A 118 -5.80 14.99 -8.72
N LYS A 119 -7.07 14.75 -9.06
CA LYS A 119 -8.24 15.35 -8.41
C LYS A 119 -8.70 14.61 -7.15
N GLY A 120 -8.36 13.35 -6.93
CA GLY A 120 -8.67 12.62 -5.71
C GLY A 120 -7.66 12.83 -4.59
N LYS A 121 -7.90 12.25 -3.41
CA LYS A 121 -6.87 11.98 -2.40
C LYS A 121 -6.08 10.71 -2.77
N ARG A 122 -4.87 10.57 -2.23
CA ARG A 122 -4.09 9.32 -2.32
C ARG A 122 -4.69 8.30 -1.35
N PRO A 123 -4.68 6.99 -1.65
CA PRO A 123 -5.28 5.99 -0.78
C PRO A 123 -4.79 6.05 0.67
N GLU A 124 -3.50 6.36 0.89
CA GLU A 124 -2.92 6.46 2.23
C GLU A 124 -3.32 7.71 3.03
N GLU A 125 -4.04 8.65 2.42
CA GLU A 125 -4.59 9.85 3.09
C GLU A 125 -6.02 9.63 3.64
N LEU A 126 -6.64 8.48 3.34
CA LEU A 126 -7.96 8.12 3.83
C LEU A 126 -7.87 7.08 4.95
N ASP A 127 -8.97 6.93 5.69
CA ASP A 127 -9.10 5.92 6.72
C ASP A 127 -9.12 4.49 6.13
N PRO A 128 -8.73 3.46 6.90
CA PRO A 128 -8.68 2.07 6.45
C PRO A 128 -9.99 1.52 5.88
N GLU A 129 -11.13 2.12 6.27
CA GLU A 129 -12.48 1.82 5.78
C GLU A 129 -12.61 1.95 4.25
N LEU A 130 -11.71 2.70 3.59
CA LEU A 130 -11.61 2.77 2.13
C LEU A 130 -11.62 1.38 1.48
N PHE A 131 -11.04 0.38 2.14
CA PHE A 131 -10.92 -0.98 1.60
C PHE A 131 -12.00 -1.94 2.10
N SER A 132 -12.98 -1.49 2.88
CA SER A 132 -13.98 -2.37 3.48
C SER A 132 -14.79 -3.17 2.45
N HIS A 133 -15.06 -2.60 1.27
CA HIS A 133 -15.86 -3.23 0.21
C HIS A 133 -15.14 -4.31 -0.59
N ILE A 134 -13.80 -4.38 -0.52
CA ILE A 134 -13.04 -5.25 -1.43
C ILE A 134 -12.95 -6.69 -0.94
N TRP A 135 -13.02 -6.91 0.39
CA TRP A 135 -12.60 -8.17 1.00
C TRP A 135 -13.37 -9.39 0.50
N GLN A 136 -14.67 -9.27 0.25
CA GLN A 136 -15.46 -10.38 -0.30
C GLN A 136 -14.91 -10.84 -1.66
N GLN A 137 -14.60 -9.89 -2.54
CA GLN A 137 -14.11 -10.18 -3.89
C GLN A 137 -12.68 -10.74 -3.86
N VAL A 138 -11.82 -10.13 -3.04
CA VAL A 138 -10.44 -10.58 -2.81
C VAL A 138 -10.43 -12.01 -2.29
N ASN A 139 -11.19 -12.27 -1.22
CA ASN A 139 -11.28 -13.60 -0.58
C ASN A 139 -11.86 -14.66 -1.51
N SER A 140 -12.87 -14.31 -2.31
CA SER A 140 -13.44 -15.23 -3.28
C SER A 140 -12.45 -15.64 -4.37
N HIS A 141 -11.59 -14.73 -4.83
CA HIS A 141 -10.61 -15.02 -5.88
C HIS A 141 -9.38 -15.76 -5.34
N LEU A 142 -8.87 -15.31 -4.20
CA LEU A 142 -7.64 -15.84 -3.62
C LEU A 142 -7.88 -17.07 -2.73
N GLY A 143 -9.13 -17.40 -2.40
CA GLY A 143 -9.44 -18.47 -1.45
C GLY A 143 -9.06 -18.13 -0.01
N THR A 144 -8.96 -16.84 0.33
CA THR A 144 -8.58 -16.32 1.65
C THR A 144 -9.80 -16.00 2.52
N SER A 145 -9.57 -15.56 3.76
CA SER A 145 -10.61 -15.09 4.70
C SER A 145 -10.29 -13.75 5.37
N ALA A 146 -9.37 -12.97 4.80
CA ALA A 146 -8.86 -11.74 5.38
C ALA A 146 -9.89 -10.59 5.39
N GLY A 147 -9.91 -9.82 6.48
CA GLY A 147 -10.62 -8.54 6.61
C GLY A 147 -9.68 -7.32 6.68
N SER A 148 -8.37 -7.53 6.54
CA SER A 148 -7.35 -6.47 6.57
C SER A 148 -6.11 -6.85 5.76
N PHE A 149 -5.27 -5.86 5.42
CA PHE A 149 -3.99 -6.13 4.75
C PHE A 149 -3.06 -7.05 5.57
N PRO A 150 -2.85 -6.85 6.88
CA PRO A 150 -2.02 -7.74 7.68
C PRO A 150 -2.50 -9.19 7.69
N GLU A 151 -3.82 -9.42 7.76
CA GLU A 151 -4.39 -10.77 7.66
C GLU A 151 -4.17 -11.36 6.27
N LEU A 152 -4.43 -10.58 5.21
CA LEU A 152 -4.21 -11.04 3.84
C LEU A 152 -2.74 -11.42 3.62
N VAL A 153 -1.81 -10.55 4.00
CA VAL A 153 -0.37 -10.80 3.88
C VAL A 153 0.08 -12.00 4.69
N ALA A 154 -0.50 -12.24 5.87
CA ALA A 154 -0.24 -13.45 6.63
C ALA A 154 -0.74 -14.71 5.91
N GLU A 155 -1.97 -14.70 5.39
CA GLU A 155 -2.52 -15.84 4.63
C GLU A 155 -1.73 -16.10 3.33
N MET A 156 -1.40 -15.06 2.56
CA MET A 156 -0.56 -15.16 1.36
C MET A 156 0.84 -15.68 1.70
N GLY A 157 1.42 -15.24 2.83
CA GLY A 157 2.70 -15.73 3.31
C GLY A 157 2.67 -17.20 3.69
N MET A 158 1.64 -17.66 4.39
CA MET A 158 1.44 -19.08 4.65
C MET A 158 1.35 -19.87 3.35
N ALA A 159 0.57 -19.39 2.38
CA ALA A 159 0.39 -20.04 1.10
C ALA A 159 1.69 -20.10 0.27
N ARG A 160 2.55 -19.07 0.28
CA ARG A 160 3.80 -19.08 -0.49
C ARG A 160 4.99 -19.71 0.25
N PHE A 161 5.17 -19.34 1.51
CA PHE A 161 6.40 -19.56 2.26
C PHE A 161 6.21 -20.42 3.51
N GLY A 162 4.97 -20.75 3.87
CA GLY A 162 4.65 -21.44 5.12
C GLY A 162 4.87 -20.58 6.38
N HIS A 163 5.09 -19.28 6.21
CA HIS A 163 5.24 -18.31 7.28
C HIS A 163 4.87 -16.90 6.80
N ARG A 164 4.67 -15.95 7.72
CA ARG A 164 4.46 -14.53 7.37
C ARG A 164 5.62 -14.00 6.52
N PRO A 165 5.39 -13.21 5.47
CA PRO A 165 6.46 -12.75 4.59
C PRO A 165 7.50 -11.94 5.35
N LYS A 166 8.77 -12.21 5.05
CA LYS A 166 9.91 -11.49 5.62
C LYS A 166 10.49 -10.57 4.55
N VAL A 167 10.58 -9.28 4.82
CA VAL A 167 11.13 -8.28 3.91
C VAL A 167 12.40 -7.72 4.51
N ALA A 168 13.53 -7.90 3.80
CA ALA A 168 14.80 -7.33 4.17
C ALA A 168 15.19 -6.22 3.18
N ASP A 169 15.37 -4.99 3.68
CA ASP A 169 15.93 -3.88 2.92
C ASP A 169 17.28 -3.49 3.51
N VAL A 170 18.35 -3.91 2.83
CA VAL A 170 19.73 -3.71 3.29
C VAL A 170 20.33 -2.35 2.90
N PHE A 171 19.56 -1.52 2.17
CA PHE A 171 19.90 -0.16 1.79
C PHE A 171 18.68 0.75 1.98
N CYS A 172 18.13 0.73 3.19
CA CYS A 172 16.80 1.27 3.45
C CYS A 172 16.70 2.80 3.32
N GLY A 173 17.81 3.52 3.44
CA GLY A 173 17.84 4.97 3.33
C GLY A 173 16.83 5.63 4.28
N SER A 174 15.87 6.38 3.72
CA SER A 174 14.81 7.02 4.50
C SER A 174 13.63 6.11 4.88
N GLY A 175 13.72 4.81 4.65
CA GLY A 175 12.83 3.81 5.23
C GLY A 175 11.50 3.56 4.51
N GLN A 176 11.29 4.05 3.29
CA GLN A 176 9.98 3.94 2.61
C GLN A 176 9.55 2.49 2.30
N ILE A 177 10.45 1.67 1.76
CA ILE A 177 10.15 0.25 1.47
C ILE A 177 9.81 -0.49 2.75
N PRO A 178 10.67 -0.48 3.79
CA PRO A 178 10.40 -1.28 4.96
C PRO A 178 9.22 -0.72 5.77
N PHE A 179 8.96 0.60 5.73
CA PHE A 179 7.75 1.21 6.31
C PHE A 179 6.47 0.68 5.66
N GLU A 180 6.41 0.65 4.34
CA GLU A 180 5.22 0.13 3.66
C GLU A 180 5.06 -1.38 3.85
N ALA A 181 6.16 -2.14 3.85
CA ALA A 181 6.13 -3.56 4.17
C ALA A 181 5.57 -3.83 5.57
N ALA A 182 5.97 -3.04 6.57
CA ALA A 182 5.46 -3.15 7.92
C ALA A 182 3.97 -2.80 7.99
N ARG A 183 3.53 -1.74 7.29
CA ARG A 183 2.11 -1.36 7.21
C ARG A 183 1.22 -2.44 6.60
N LEU A 184 1.73 -3.17 5.61
CA LEU A 184 1.04 -4.30 5.01
C LEU A 184 1.04 -5.55 5.91
N GLY A 185 1.84 -5.60 6.97
CA GLY A 185 1.91 -6.72 7.91
C GLY A 185 3.02 -7.73 7.61
N CYS A 186 4.08 -7.35 6.91
CA CYS A 186 5.28 -8.17 6.78
C CYS A 186 6.15 -8.12 8.05
N ASP A 187 6.95 -9.15 8.28
CA ASP A 187 8.08 -9.08 9.21
C ASP A 187 9.24 -8.35 8.52
N VAL A 188 9.67 -7.22 9.08
CA VAL A 188 10.58 -6.30 8.38
C VAL A 188 11.94 -6.21 9.04
N TYR A 189 12.98 -6.30 8.23
CA TYR A 189 14.38 -6.06 8.60
C TYR A 189 14.92 -4.94 7.73
N ALA A 190 15.40 -3.86 8.35
CA ALA A 190 15.94 -2.73 7.63
C ALA A 190 17.33 -2.39 8.15
N SER A 191 18.28 -2.21 7.24
CA SER A 191 19.63 -1.78 7.58
C SER A 191 20.14 -0.74 6.58
N ASP A 192 21.02 0.12 7.05
CA ASP A 192 21.80 1.03 6.22
C ASP A 192 23.19 1.21 6.85
N LEU A 193 24.20 1.51 6.04
CA LEU A 193 25.52 1.85 6.55
C LEU A 193 25.53 3.26 7.16
N ASN A 194 24.64 4.14 6.70
CA ASN A 194 24.54 5.49 7.21
C ASN A 194 23.70 5.51 8.51
N PRO A 195 24.27 5.94 9.64
CA PRO A 195 23.53 5.97 10.91
C PRO A 195 22.33 6.92 10.88
N ILE A 196 22.36 7.95 10.04
CA ILE A 196 21.22 8.85 9.85
C ILE A 196 20.07 8.13 9.14
N ALA A 197 20.34 7.31 8.12
CA ALA A 197 19.32 6.49 7.47
C ALA A 197 18.68 5.49 8.46
N CYS A 198 19.50 4.86 9.31
CA CYS A 198 19.01 3.99 10.39
C CYS A 198 18.08 4.75 11.34
N MET A 199 18.47 5.94 11.79
CA MET A 199 17.64 6.78 12.66
C MET A 199 16.34 7.22 11.99
N LEU A 200 16.39 7.62 10.71
CA LEU A 200 15.20 7.99 9.93
C LEU A 200 14.23 6.81 9.79
N THR A 201 14.75 5.64 9.47
CA THR A 201 13.97 4.42 9.34
C THR A 201 13.36 4.00 10.68
N TRP A 202 14.13 4.10 11.77
CA TRP A 202 13.61 3.89 13.12
C TRP A 202 12.48 4.86 13.45
N GLY A 203 12.66 6.15 13.16
CA GLY A 203 11.61 7.16 13.36
C GLY A 203 10.37 6.88 12.51
N ALA A 204 10.53 6.38 11.28
CA ALA A 204 9.40 6.00 10.43
C ALA A 204 8.53 4.93 11.11
N PHE A 205 9.13 3.89 11.70
CA PHE A 205 8.36 2.85 12.40
C PHE A 205 7.78 3.33 13.73
N HIS A 206 8.60 3.96 14.56
CA HIS A 206 8.27 4.16 15.97
C HIS A 206 7.62 5.51 16.27
N ILE A 207 7.69 6.47 15.35
CA ILE A 207 7.05 7.79 15.50
C ILE A 207 5.89 7.89 14.50
N VAL A 208 6.17 7.79 13.19
CA VAL A 208 5.11 7.95 12.17
C VAL A 208 4.18 6.75 12.14
N GLY A 209 4.71 5.54 12.27
CA GLY A 209 3.97 4.28 12.31
C GLY A 209 3.41 3.89 13.67
N ALA A 210 3.63 4.68 14.72
CA ALA A 210 3.17 4.36 16.07
C ALA A 210 1.63 4.29 16.17
N SER A 211 1.11 3.46 17.06
CA SER A 211 -0.30 3.48 17.45
C SER A 211 -0.72 4.87 17.97
N ALA A 212 -2.01 5.20 17.89
CA ALA A 212 -2.53 6.47 18.40
C ALA A 212 -2.18 6.69 19.89
N GLU A 213 -2.26 5.64 20.70
CA GLU A 213 -1.87 5.64 22.13
C GLU A 213 -0.39 6.03 22.28
N LYS A 214 0.50 5.30 21.60
CA LYS A 214 1.94 5.60 21.63
C LYS A 214 2.29 7.00 21.11
N ARG A 215 1.56 7.52 20.12
CA ARG A 215 1.73 8.90 19.65
C ARG A 215 1.34 9.91 20.72
N ALA A 216 0.20 9.73 21.38
CA ALA A 216 -0.21 10.58 22.49
C ALA A 216 0.81 10.58 23.65
N GLU A 217 1.41 9.42 23.95
CA GLU A 217 2.51 9.33 24.92
C GLU A 217 3.73 10.15 24.51
N ILE A 218 4.15 10.06 23.24
CA ILE A 218 5.30 10.82 22.70
C ILE A 218 5.01 12.32 22.78
N ASP A 219 3.82 12.75 22.38
CA ASP A 219 3.42 14.17 22.38
C ASP A 219 3.37 14.76 23.80
N THR A 220 3.01 13.94 24.80
CA THR A 220 2.99 14.37 26.21
C THR A 220 4.40 14.49 26.82
N ALA A 221 5.39 13.81 26.24
CA ALA A 221 6.77 13.77 26.72
C ALA A 221 7.68 14.85 26.10
N GLN A 222 7.17 15.66 25.17
CA GLN A 222 7.87 16.78 24.50
C GLN A 222 7.52 18.12 25.12
#